data_AF-A0A7L1H8V2-F1
#
_entry.id   AF-A0A7L1H8V2-F1
#
_cell.length_a   1.000
_cell.length_b   1.000
_cell.length_c   1.000
_cell.angle_alpha   90.00
_cell.angle_beta   90.00
_cell.angle_gamma   90.00
#
_symmetry.space_group_name_H-M   'P 1'
#
loop_
_entity.id
_entity.type
_entity.pdbx_description
1 polymer ?
#
loop_
_entity_poly.entity_id
_entity_poly.type
_entity_poly.pdbx_seq_one_letter_code
_entity_poly.pdbx_strand_id
1 'polypeptide(L)'
;EKEALQLLAEADKKVRGSQSFFAGLFGGSSRIEEACDIYARAANMFKMAKNWSAAGNAFCQAAQLHLQLQSKHDAATNFVDAGNAFKKADPQEAINCLIRAIEIYTDMGRFTIAAKHHISIAEIYETELVDIEKAIAHYEQAADYYKGEESN
;
A
#
# COMPACT_ATOMS: atom_id res chain seq x y z
N GLU A 1 -9.24 13.65 14.11
CA GLU A 1 -7.90 14.05 13.60
C GLU A 1 -6.82 14.04 14.68
N LYS A 2 -6.95 14.78 15.79
CA LYS A 2 -5.94 14.79 16.87
C LYS A 2 -5.59 13.40 17.42
N GLU A 3 -6.60 12.55 17.63
CA GLU A 3 -6.40 11.18 18.10
C GLU A 3 -5.66 10.30 17.07
N ALA A 4 -5.95 10.47 15.77
CA ALA A 4 -5.24 9.77 14.71
C ALA A 4 -3.76 10.17 14.64
N LEU A 5 -3.44 11.46 14.82
CA LEU A 5 -2.06 11.95 14.91
C LEU A 5 -1.31 11.40 16.14
N GLN A 6 -2.01 11.24 17.27
CA GLN A 6 -1.43 10.63 18.46
C GLN A 6 -1.09 9.15 18.21
N LEU A 7 -1.98 8.41 17.55
CA LEU A 7 -1.74 7.02 17.16
C LEU A 7 -0.53 6.92 16.21
N LEU A 8 -0.40 7.81 15.23
CA LEU A 8 0.79 7.84 14.36
C LEU A 8 2.08 8.06 15.16
N ALA A 9 2.08 9.03 16.07
CA ALA A 9 3.24 9.30 16.91
C ALA A 9 3.59 8.13 17.84
N GLU A 10 2.58 7.42 18.35
CA GLU A 10 2.78 6.20 19.15
C GLU A 10 3.39 5.08 18.30
N ALA A 11 2.87 4.87 17.09
CA ALA A 11 3.38 3.87 16.16
C ALA A 11 4.83 4.16 15.75
N ASP A 12 5.15 5.40 15.38
CA ASP A 12 6.52 5.84 15.07
C ASP A 12 7.48 5.59 16.24
N LYS A 13 7.03 5.83 17.47
CA LYS A 13 7.83 5.59 18.67
C LYS A 13 8.08 4.09 18.88
N LYS A 14 7.09 3.23 18.61
CA LYS A 14 7.26 1.76 18.67
C LYS A 14 8.23 1.26 17.60
N VAL A 15 8.14 1.76 16.38
CA VAL A 15 9.06 1.42 15.27
C VAL A 15 10.50 1.89 15.57
N ARG A 16 10.69 3.12 16.04
CA ARG A 16 12.04 3.61 16.43
C ARG A 16 12.59 2.85 17.64
N GLY A 17 11.72 2.45 18.56
CA GLY A 17 12.05 1.62 19.71
C GLY A 17 12.46 0.19 19.34
N SER A 18 12.10 -0.31 18.15
CA SER A 18 12.55 -1.61 17.62
C SER A 18 13.86 -1.49 16.83
N GLN A 19 14.14 -0.34 16.20
CA GLN A 19 15.39 -0.08 15.46
C GLN A 19 16.59 0.32 16.33
N SER A 20 16.38 0.67 17.62
CA SER A 20 17.49 0.87 18.56
C SER A 20 18.26 -0.45 18.73
N PHE A 21 19.40 -0.51 18.03
CA PHE A 21 20.41 -1.56 17.82
C PHE A 21 20.90 -2.35 19.06
N PHE A 22 20.27 -2.20 20.23
CA PHE A 22 20.61 -2.87 21.50
C PHE A 22 19.46 -3.74 22.07
N ALA A 23 18.39 -4.00 21.33
CA ALA A 23 17.35 -4.97 21.70
C ALA A 23 17.63 -6.34 21.05
N GLY A 24 18.67 -7.02 21.56
CA GLY A 24 19.19 -8.26 21.00
C GLY A 24 18.16 -9.39 20.80
N LEU A 25 18.12 -9.88 19.57
CA LEU A 25 17.93 -11.28 19.18
C LEU A 25 16.53 -11.92 19.16
N PHE A 26 15.48 -11.49 19.87
CA PHE A 26 14.24 -12.31 19.88
C PHE A 26 12.87 -11.61 20.06
N GLY A 27 12.77 -10.28 19.91
CA GLY A 27 11.50 -9.56 20.22
C GLY A 27 11.15 -8.33 19.39
N GLY A 28 11.82 -8.10 18.24
CA GLY A 28 11.57 -6.94 17.39
C GLY A 28 10.28 -7.02 16.57
N SER A 29 9.90 -8.21 16.11
CA SER A 29 8.78 -8.41 15.20
C SER A 29 7.41 -8.07 15.82
N SER A 30 7.16 -8.45 17.07
CA SER A 30 5.88 -8.16 17.73
C SER A 30 5.62 -6.67 17.91
N ARG A 31 6.67 -5.87 18.14
CA ARG A 31 6.55 -4.40 18.23
C ARG A 31 6.24 -3.75 16.89
N ILE A 32 6.75 -4.33 15.80
CA ILE A 32 6.47 -3.86 14.44
C ILE A 32 5.04 -4.24 14.05
N GLU A 33 4.58 -5.45 14.38
CA GLU A 33 3.18 -5.88 14.19
C GLU A 33 2.20 -4.98 14.94
N GLU A 34 2.47 -4.70 16.23
CA GLU A 34 1.65 -3.76 16.99
C GLU A 34 1.66 -2.34 16.38
N ALA A 35 2.79 -1.90 15.82
CA ALA A 35 2.86 -0.60 15.15
C ALA A 35 2.00 -0.60 13.88
N CYS A 36 2.03 -1.66 13.08
CA CYS A 36 1.16 -1.82 11.90
C CYS A 36 -0.32 -1.66 12.26
N ASP A 37 -0.77 -2.34 13.32
CA ASP A 37 -2.16 -2.26 13.78
C ASP A 37 -2.54 -0.83 14.21
N ILE A 38 -1.62 -0.10 14.83
CA ILE A 38 -1.84 1.28 15.24
C ILE A 38 -1.92 2.20 14.01
N TYR A 39 -1.04 2.02 13.01
CA TYR A 39 -1.13 2.75 11.74
C TYR A 39 -2.44 2.48 11.01
N ALA A 40 -2.89 1.23 10.93
CA ALA A 40 -4.16 0.87 10.30
C ALA A 40 -5.35 1.51 11.03
N ARG A 41 -5.35 1.54 12.36
CA ARG A 41 -6.35 2.26 13.16
C ARG A 41 -6.32 3.76 12.88
N ALA A 42 -5.14 4.38 12.90
CA ALA A 42 -4.98 5.81 12.58
C ALA A 42 -5.52 6.12 11.18
N ALA A 43 -5.19 5.28 10.19
CA ALA A 43 -5.64 5.43 8.81
C ALA A 43 -7.18 5.36 8.69
N ASN A 44 -7.82 4.44 9.40
CA ASN A 44 -9.29 4.36 9.46
C ASN A 44 -9.91 5.62 10.10
N MET A 45 -9.27 6.19 11.13
CA MET A 45 -9.72 7.45 11.71
C MET A 45 -9.56 8.63 10.75
N PHE A 46 -8.48 8.67 9.95
CA PHE A 46 -8.31 9.67 8.90
C PHE A 46 -9.35 9.52 7.78
N LYS A 47 -9.72 8.29 7.40
CA LYS A 47 -10.84 8.03 6.49
C LYS A 47 -12.15 8.58 7.03
N MET A 48 -12.46 8.38 8.31
CA MET A 48 -13.65 8.95 8.96
C MET A 48 -13.62 10.48 8.99
N ALA A 49 -12.44 11.07 9.17
CA ALA A 49 -12.24 12.52 9.11
C ALA A 49 -12.24 13.09 7.68
N LYS A 50 -12.44 12.26 6.64
CA LYS A 50 -12.35 12.60 5.22
C LYS A 50 -10.97 13.14 4.80
N ASN A 51 -9.94 12.91 5.62
CA ASN A 51 -8.57 13.27 5.30
C ASN A 51 -7.91 12.10 4.56
N TRP A 52 -8.22 11.99 3.27
CA TRP A 52 -7.80 10.86 2.43
C TRP A 52 -6.28 10.80 2.23
N SER A 53 -5.60 11.95 2.09
CA SER A 53 -4.14 12.01 1.94
C SER A 53 -3.42 11.47 3.18
N ALA A 54 -3.84 11.89 4.39
CA ALA A 54 -3.25 11.39 5.63
C ALA A 54 -3.55 9.90 5.86
N ALA A 55 -4.75 9.44 5.50
CA ALA A 55 -5.09 8.03 5.56
C ALA A 55 -4.21 7.17 4.66
N GLY A 56 -4.01 7.59 3.41
CA GLY A 56 -3.14 6.90 2.46
C GLY A 56 -1.70 6.80 2.98
N ASN A 57 -1.16 7.90 3.50
CA ASN A 57 0.19 7.92 4.07
C ASN A 57 0.34 6.94 5.24
N ALA A 58 -0.65 6.89 6.14
CA ALA A 58 -0.66 5.96 7.26
C ALA A 58 -0.71 4.49 6.81
N PHE A 59 -1.52 4.17 5.78
CA PHE A 59 -1.54 2.83 5.19
C PHE A 59 -0.22 2.48 4.50
N CYS A 60 0.43 3.41 3.81
CA CYS A 60 1.76 3.19 3.22
C CYS A 60 2.80 2.87 4.28
N GLN A 61 2.78 3.58 5.41
CA GLN A 61 3.66 3.29 6.55
C GLN A 61 3.40 1.90 7.12
N ALA A 62 2.13 1.53 7.33
CA ALA A 62 1.76 0.18 7.76
C ALA A 62 2.26 -0.89 6.77
N ALA A 63 2.04 -0.68 5.47
CA ALA A 63 2.43 -1.62 4.42
C ALA A 63 3.96 -1.83 4.37
N GLN A 64 4.76 -0.77 4.52
CA GLN A 64 6.21 -0.86 4.59
C GLN A 64 6.70 -1.69 5.79
N LEU A 65 6.03 -1.57 6.94
CA LEU A 65 6.34 -2.36 8.12
C LEU A 65 5.95 -3.84 7.94
N HIS A 66 4.82 -4.12 7.30
CA HIS A 66 4.47 -5.50 6.92
C HIS A 66 5.48 -6.14 5.96
N LEU A 67 6.08 -5.36 5.06
CA LEU A 67 7.19 -5.85 4.23
C LEU A 67 8.42 -6.21 5.07
N GLN A 68 8.74 -5.45 6.11
CA GLN A 68 9.84 -5.78 7.04
C GLN A 68 9.56 -7.07 7.82
N LEU A 69 8.28 -7.32 8.14
CA LEU A 69 7.81 -8.54 8.79
C LEU A 69 7.73 -9.77 7.87
N GLN A 70 8.09 -9.63 6.58
CA GLN A 70 7.91 -10.66 5.54
C GLN A 70 6.45 -11.03 5.24
N SER A 71 5.48 -10.27 5.75
CA SER A 71 4.04 -10.45 5.47
C SER A 71 3.65 -9.77 4.16
N LYS A 72 4.11 -10.33 3.03
CA LYS A 72 3.85 -9.79 1.68
C LYS A 72 2.36 -9.60 1.38
N HIS A 73 1.51 -10.56 1.76
CA HIS A 73 0.07 -10.49 1.49
C HIS A 73 -0.59 -9.28 2.18
N ASP A 74 -0.29 -9.06 3.46
CA ASP A 74 -0.85 -7.97 4.24
C ASP A 74 -0.30 -6.61 3.78
N ALA A 75 0.98 -6.56 3.43
CA ALA A 75 1.58 -5.39 2.82
C ALA A 75 0.88 -4.98 1.52
N ALA A 76 0.63 -5.94 0.61
CA ALA A 76 -0.06 -5.67 -0.64
C ALA A 76 -1.48 -5.15 -0.41
N THR A 77 -2.22 -5.76 0.53
CA THR A 77 -3.57 -5.31 0.91
C THR A 77 -3.57 -3.86 1.41
N ASN A 78 -2.64 -3.52 2.31
CA ASN A 78 -2.51 -2.16 2.83
C ASN A 78 -2.10 -1.14 1.75
N PHE A 79 -1.24 -1.51 0.78
CA PHE A 79 -0.92 -0.63 -0.35
C PHE A 79 -2.14 -0.39 -1.26
N VAL A 80 -2.99 -1.39 -1.46
CA VAL A 80 -4.24 -1.22 -2.22
C VAL A 80 -5.20 -0.29 -1.47
N ASP A 81 -5.33 -0.44 -0.15
CA ASP A 81 -6.14 0.46 0.67
C ASP A 81 -5.60 1.90 0.69
N ALA A 82 -4.27 2.06 0.70
CA ALA A 82 -3.62 3.36 0.51
C ALA A 82 -3.98 3.95 -0.86
N GLY A 83 -3.85 3.16 -1.94
CA GLY A 83 -4.21 3.57 -3.29
C GLY A 83 -5.67 4.01 -3.42
N ASN A 84 -6.59 3.28 -2.77
CA ASN A 84 -8.01 3.64 -2.73
C ASN A 84 -8.29 4.97 -1.99
N ALA A 85 -7.52 5.26 -0.93
CA ALA A 85 -7.61 6.54 -0.23
C ALA A 85 -7.02 7.66 -1.11
N PHE A 86 -5.83 7.46 -1.66
CA PHE A 86 -5.17 8.45 -2.51
C PHE A 86 -5.93 8.72 -3.81
N LYS A 87 -6.64 7.76 -4.39
CA LYS A 87 -7.45 8.00 -5.61
C LYS A 87 -8.44 9.16 -5.45
N LYS A 88 -8.87 9.47 -4.22
CA LYS A 88 -9.75 10.62 -3.90
C LYS A 88 -9.03 11.91 -3.52
N ALA A 89 -7.73 11.85 -3.29
CA ALA A 89 -6.91 12.95 -2.76
C ALA A 89 -5.83 13.37 -3.75
N ASP A 90 -5.03 12.41 -4.20
CA ASP A 90 -3.93 12.58 -5.15
C ASP A 90 -3.82 11.33 -6.06
N PRO A 91 -4.15 11.44 -7.35
CA PRO A 91 -4.08 10.33 -8.29
C PRO A 91 -2.64 9.84 -8.55
N GLN A 92 -1.62 10.70 -8.43
CA GLN A 92 -0.22 10.31 -8.65
C GLN A 92 0.26 9.37 -7.54
N GLU A 93 0.00 9.75 -6.28
CA GLU A 93 0.34 8.90 -5.14
C GLU A 93 -0.46 7.60 -5.12
N ALA A 94 -1.71 7.62 -5.62
CA ALA A 94 -2.51 6.41 -5.79
C ALA A 94 -1.84 5.41 -6.73
N ILE A 95 -1.32 5.89 -7.87
CA ILE A 95 -0.60 5.06 -8.84
C ILE A 95 0.67 4.48 -8.21
N ASN A 96 1.47 5.30 -7.52
CA ASN A 96 2.67 4.84 -6.83
C ASN A 96 2.34 3.70 -5.84
N CYS A 97 1.27 3.83 -5.06
CA CYS A 97 0.82 2.79 -4.12
C CYS A 97 0.38 1.51 -4.85
N LEU A 98 -0.37 1.63 -5.95
CA LEU A 98 -0.84 0.48 -6.72
C LEU A 98 0.31 -0.24 -7.43
N ILE A 99 1.32 0.47 -7.95
CA ILE A 99 2.53 -0.14 -8.53
C ILE A 99 3.25 -0.99 -7.47
N ARG A 100 3.39 -0.47 -6.25
CA ARG A 100 3.99 -1.23 -5.13
C ARG A 100 3.19 -2.47 -4.78
N ALA A 101 1.86 -2.41 -4.82
CA ALA A 101 1.01 -3.59 -4.63
C ALA A 101 1.19 -4.62 -5.76
N ILE A 102 1.29 -4.17 -7.01
CA ILE A 102 1.53 -5.03 -8.18
C ILE A 102 2.88 -5.75 -8.06
N GLU A 103 3.95 -5.05 -7.69
CA GLU A 103 5.27 -5.66 -7.44
C GLU A 103 5.18 -6.82 -6.44
N ILE A 104 4.40 -6.65 -5.37
CA ILE A 104 4.23 -7.70 -4.36
C ILE A 104 3.36 -8.85 -4.88
N TYR A 105 2.28 -8.56 -5.60
CA TYR A 105 1.42 -9.61 -6.15
C TYR A 105 2.10 -10.41 -7.26
N THR A 106 2.92 -9.76 -8.10
CA THR A 106 3.73 -10.43 -9.12
C THR A 106 4.81 -11.31 -8.49
N ASP A 107 5.49 -10.84 -7.45
CA ASP A 107 6.40 -11.64 -6.61
C ASP A 107 5.73 -12.88 -6.01
N MET A 108 4.44 -12.78 -5.65
CA MET A 108 3.65 -13.88 -5.09
C MET A 108 3.10 -14.83 -6.16
N GLY A 109 3.33 -14.57 -7.46
CA GLY A 109 2.76 -15.32 -8.57
C GLY A 109 1.24 -15.13 -8.73
N ARG A 110 0.69 -14.03 -8.22
CA ARG A 110 -0.75 -13.67 -8.32
C ARG A 110 -0.98 -12.72 -9.49
N PHE A 111 -0.63 -13.16 -10.70
CA PHE A 111 -0.68 -12.32 -11.91
C PHE A 111 -2.10 -11.84 -12.24
N THR A 112 -3.11 -12.67 -11.99
CA THR A 112 -4.52 -12.27 -12.13
C THR A 112 -4.89 -11.04 -11.27
N ILE A 113 -4.36 -10.93 -10.05
CA ILE A 113 -4.63 -9.78 -9.16
C ILE A 113 -3.81 -8.57 -9.61
N ALA A 114 -2.55 -8.78 -9.96
CA ALA A 114 -1.69 -7.74 -10.52
C ALA A 114 -2.28 -7.10 -11.77
N ALA A 115 -2.83 -7.90 -12.69
CA ALA A 115 -3.48 -7.43 -13.92
C ALA A 115 -4.70 -6.54 -13.61
N LYS A 116 -5.52 -6.89 -12.61
CA LYS A 116 -6.64 -6.03 -12.17
C LYS A 116 -6.16 -4.67 -11.69
N HIS A 117 -5.06 -4.63 -10.94
CA HIS A 117 -4.51 -3.37 -10.46
C HIS A 117 -3.86 -2.56 -11.59
N HIS A 118 -3.23 -3.20 -12.59
CA HIS A 118 -2.76 -2.51 -13.80
C HIS A 118 -3.90 -1.82 -14.56
N ILE A 119 -5.05 -2.49 -14.71
CA ILE A 119 -6.26 -1.89 -15.28
C ILE A 119 -6.69 -0.66 -14.46
N SER A 120 -6.75 -0.79 -13.13
CA SER A 120 -7.11 0.35 -12.26
C SER A 120 -6.14 1.53 -12.37
N ILE A 121 -4.84 1.29 -12.56
CA ILE A 121 -3.84 2.34 -12.81
C ILE A 121 -4.09 3.01 -14.17
N ALA A 122 -4.34 2.21 -15.21
CA ALA A 122 -4.62 2.71 -16.55
C ALA A 122 -5.89 3.59 -16.57
N GLU A 123 -6.95 3.16 -15.87
CA GLU A 123 -8.16 3.98 -15.68
C GLU A 123 -7.84 5.33 -15.02
N ILE A 124 -6.98 5.37 -13.99
CA ILE A 124 -6.59 6.64 -13.34
C ILE A 124 -5.81 7.53 -14.32
N TYR A 125 -4.92 6.95 -15.13
CA TYR A 125 -4.19 7.69 -16.16
C TYR A 125 -5.12 8.26 -17.24
N GLU A 126 -6.16 7.53 -17.63
CA GLU A 126 -7.17 8.00 -18.60
C GLU A 126 -8.06 9.11 -18.03
N THR A 127 -8.56 8.95 -16.79
CA THR A 127 -9.57 9.86 -16.25
C THR A 127 -8.97 11.10 -15.59
N GLU A 128 -7.94 10.96 -14.76
CA GLU A 128 -7.42 12.04 -13.91
C GLU A 128 -6.23 12.76 -14.54
N LEU A 129 -5.33 12.02 -15.19
CA LEU A 129 -4.05 12.54 -15.68
C LEU A 129 -4.02 12.77 -17.19
N VAL A 130 -4.98 12.20 -17.92
CA VAL A 130 -5.10 12.27 -19.38
C VAL A 130 -3.79 11.87 -20.10
N ASP A 131 -3.05 10.93 -19.51
CA ASP A 131 -1.80 10.37 -20.05
C ASP A 131 -2.11 9.03 -20.71
N ILE A 132 -2.63 9.12 -21.94
CA ILE A 132 -3.13 7.95 -22.70
C ILE A 132 -1.99 7.01 -23.07
N GLU A 133 -0.77 7.51 -23.30
CA GLU A 133 0.38 6.69 -23.65
C GLU A 133 0.73 5.72 -22.51
N LYS A 134 0.78 6.23 -21.27
CA LYS A 134 1.02 5.37 -20.10
C LYS A 134 -0.15 4.44 -19.81
N ALA A 135 -1.39 4.89 -20.02
CA ALA A 135 -2.55 4.03 -19.85
C ALA A 135 -2.50 2.82 -20.79
N ILE A 136 -2.17 3.02 -22.07
CA ILE A 136 -2.02 1.94 -23.06
C ILE A 136 -0.96 0.94 -22.60
N ALA A 137 0.22 1.41 -22.19
CA ALA A 137 1.30 0.53 -21.74
C ALA A 137 0.87 -0.35 -20.54
N HIS A 138 0.08 0.19 -19.60
CA HIS A 138 -0.44 -0.59 -18.48
C HIS A 138 -1.57 -1.55 -18.87
N TYR A 139 -2.44 -1.18 -19.82
CA TYR A 139 -3.44 -2.11 -20.36
C TYR A 139 -2.80 -3.26 -21.12
N GLU A 140 -1.76 -3.00 -21.91
CA GLU A 140 -0.99 -4.04 -22.61
C GLU A 140 -0.36 -5.01 -21.62
N GLN A 141 0.30 -4.51 -20.57
CA GLN A 141 0.83 -5.37 -19.50
C GLN A 141 -0.26 -6.19 -18.81
N ALA A 142 -1.42 -5.61 -18.51
CA ALA A 142 -2.53 -6.35 -17.92
C ALA A 142 -3.01 -7.48 -18.85
N ALA A 143 -3.11 -7.22 -20.16
CA ALA A 143 -3.50 -8.21 -21.15
C ALA A 143 -2.48 -9.36 -21.25
N ASP A 144 -1.19 -9.04 -21.23
CA ASP A 144 -0.11 -10.04 -21.23
C ASP A 144 -0.17 -10.94 -19.99
N TYR A 145 -0.43 -10.37 -18.80
CA TYR A 145 -0.61 -11.15 -17.57
C TYR A 145 -1.81 -12.10 -17.64
N TYR A 146 -2.96 -11.65 -18.17
CA TYR A 146 -4.13 -12.53 -18.33
C TYR A 146 -3.87 -13.64 -19.34
N LYS A 147 -3.24 -13.32 -20.48
CA LYS A 147 -2.92 -14.28 -21.53
C LYS A 147 -1.91 -15.35 -21.04
N GLY A 148 -0.94 -14.95 -20.22
CA GLY A 148 0.03 -15.86 -19.62
C GLY A 148 -0.60 -16.87 -18.66
N GLU A 149 -1.59 -16.46 -17.87
CA GLU A 149 -2.33 -17.35 -16.96
C GLU A 149 -3.30 -18.28 -17.70
N GLU A 150 -3.93 -17.82 -18.79
CA GLU A 150 -4.86 -18.64 -19.58
C GLU A 150 -4.13 -19.73 -20.41
N SER A 151 -2.82 -19.60 -20.57
CA SER A 151 -1.96 -20.50 -21.35
C SER A 151 -1.32 -21.62 -20.51
N ASN A 152 -1.61 -21.70 -19.20
CA ASN A 152 -0.98 -22.63 -18.24
C ASN A 152 -2.04 -23.53 -17.58
#